data_AF-A0A522R9R9-F1
#
_entry.id   AF-A0A522R9R9-F1
#
_cell.length_a   1.000
_cell.length_b   1.000
_cell.length_c   1.000
_cell.angle_alpha   90.00
_cell.angle_beta   90.00
_cell.angle_gamma   90.00
#
_symmetry.space_group_name_H-M   'P 1'
#
loop_
_entity.id
_entity.type
_entity.pdbx_description
1 polymer ?
#
loop_
_entity_poly.entity_id
_entity_poly.type
_entity_poly.pdbx_seq_one_letter_code
_entity_poly.pdbx_strand_id
1 'polypeptide(L)' 'MDEADDALGYATNWISNWYADDAEGRLILGLAPHERVIGFVHMGTFEGEVPERPRPDSSRLYGDYAGPWEKERHAL' A
#
# COMPACT_ATOMS: atom_id res chain seq x y z
N MET A 1 2.36 -8.55 3.91
CA MET A 1 3.65 -7.88 3.70
C MET A 1 4.66 -8.95 4.06
N ASP A 2 5.45 -9.47 3.12
CA ASP A 2 6.28 -10.68 3.40
C ASP A 2 7.74 -10.34 3.73
N GLU A 3 8.06 -9.07 3.93
CA GLU A 3 9.34 -8.68 4.50
C GLU A 3 9.07 -8.08 5.88
N ALA A 4 8.95 -8.97 6.86
CA ALA A 4 9.14 -8.62 8.26
C ALA A 4 10.57 -8.99 8.64
N ASP A 5 11.50 -8.11 8.28
CA ASP A 5 12.83 -8.08 8.90
C ASP A 5 13.29 -6.61 8.95
N ASP A 6 12.64 -5.79 9.79
CA ASP A 6 13.22 -4.50 10.15
C ASP A 6 14.41 -4.77 11.07
N ALA A 7 15.56 -4.17 10.75
CA ALA A 7 16.84 -4.30 11.45
C ALA A 7 16.82 -3.99 12.98
N LEU A 8 15.67 -3.65 13.55
CA LEU A 8 15.43 -3.34 14.95
C LEU A 8 14.45 -4.31 15.65
N GLY A 9 14.01 -5.39 14.98
CA GLY A 9 13.11 -6.39 15.56
C GLY A 9 11.63 -6.00 15.55
N TYR A 10 11.24 -5.07 14.67
CA TYR A 10 9.84 -4.69 14.46
C TYR A 10 9.28 -5.34 13.19
N ALA A 11 7.99 -5.61 13.19
CA ALA A 11 7.23 -6.01 12.01
C ALA A 11 6.27 -4.89 11.62
N THR A 12 6.02 -4.75 10.32
CA THR A 12 5.09 -3.73 9.78
C THR A 12 4.01 -4.34 8.90
N ASN A 13 2.85 -3.70 8.87
CA ASN A 13 1.73 -4.05 8.00
C ASN A 13 1.00 -2.80 7.52
N TRP A 14 1.04 -2.56 6.20
CA TRP A 14 0.22 -1.53 5.53
C TRP A 14 -1.17 -2.08 5.19
N ILE A 15 -2.22 -1.39 5.65
CA ILE A 15 -3.62 -1.69 5.29
C ILE A 15 -4.39 -0.45 4.81
N SER A 16 -5.23 -0.62 3.79
CA SER A 16 -6.00 0.46 3.13
C SER A 16 -7.50 0.14 3.02
N ASN A 17 -8.08 -0.49 4.03
CA ASN A 17 -9.44 -1.02 4.01
C ASN A 17 -10.52 0.10 4.08
N TRP A 18 -11.81 -0.26 4.13
CA TRP A 18 -12.97 0.64 4.04
C TRP A 18 -12.90 1.90 4.92
N TYR A 19 -12.34 1.81 6.12
CA TYR A 19 -12.20 2.94 7.05
C TYR A 19 -11.17 3.99 6.61
N ALA A 20 -10.35 3.71 5.60
CA ALA A 20 -9.46 4.70 5.00
C ALA A 20 -10.22 5.76 4.16
N ASP A 21 -11.39 5.41 3.62
CA ASP A 21 -12.23 6.32 2.83
C ASP A 21 -13.48 6.82 3.57
N ASP A 22 -13.79 6.22 4.73
CA ASP A 22 -14.92 6.63 5.56
C ASP A 22 -14.81 8.10 6.00
N ALA A 23 -15.90 8.87 5.82
CA ALA A 23 -15.90 10.29 6.11
C ALA A 23 -15.88 10.58 7.61
N GLU A 24 -16.55 9.77 8.42
CA GLU A 24 -16.60 9.92 9.88
C GLU A 24 -15.23 9.57 10.49
N GLY A 25 -14.61 8.48 10.03
CA GLY A 25 -13.26 8.09 10.41
C GLY A 25 -12.23 9.19 10.11
N ARG A 26 -12.34 9.86 8.97
CA ARG A 26 -11.47 11.00 8.62
C ARG A 26 -11.64 12.19 9.57
N LEU A 27 -12.88 12.48 9.99
CA LEU A 27 -13.15 13.55 10.96
C LEU A 27 -12.53 13.24 12.32
N ILE A 28 -12.61 11.99 12.78
CA ILE A 28 -11.99 11.55 14.05
C ILE A 28 -10.47 11.75 14.03
N LEU A 29 -9.83 11.52 12.88
CA LEU A 29 -8.40 11.74 12.68
C LEU A 29 -8.01 13.22 12.51
N GLY A 30 -8.98 14.14 12.44
CA GLY A 30 -8.74 15.58 12.29
C GLY A 30 -8.46 16.04 10.86
N LEU A 31 -8.83 15.26 9.86
CA LEU A 31 -8.60 15.57 8.44
C LEU A 31 -9.63 16.57 7.91
N ALA A 32 -9.18 17.47 7.03
CA ALA A 32 -10.06 18.34 6.27
C ALA A 32 -10.86 17.55 5.21
N PRO A 33 -12.02 18.06 4.73
CA PRO A 33 -12.89 17.31 3.81
C PRO A 33 -12.23 16.84 2.50
N HIS A 34 -11.19 17.55 2.05
CA HIS A 34 -10.43 17.25 0.83
C HIS A 34 -9.22 16.34 1.08
N GLU A 35 -8.87 16.07 2.32
CA GLU A 35 -7.78 15.15 2.65
C GLU A 35 -8.29 13.69 2.64
N ARG A 36 -7.35 12.77 2.41
CA ARG A 36 -7.60 11.33 2.28
C ARG A 36 -6.50 10.54 2.97
N VAL A 37 -6.87 9.40 3.54
CA VAL A 37 -5.93 8.42 4.08
C VAL A 37 -5.66 7.39 3.00
N ILE A 38 -4.38 7.22 2.62
CA ILE A 38 -3.97 6.19 1.65
C ILE A 38 -3.77 4.81 2.29
N GLY A 39 -3.67 4.77 3.61
CA GLY A 39 -3.55 3.56 4.41
C GLY A 39 -2.99 3.83 5.80
N PHE A 40 -2.91 2.77 6.58
CA PHE A 40 -2.40 2.74 7.94
C PHE A 40 -1.26 1.75 8.02
N VAL A 41 -0.16 2.15 8.67
CA VAL A 41 0.96 1.26 8.96
C VAL A 41 0.86 0.83 10.41
N HIS A 42 0.58 -0.46 10.62
CA HIS A 42 0.67 -1.08 11.94
C HIS A 42 2.12 -1.49 12.14
N MET A 43 2.72 -1.09 13.25
CA MET A 43 4.11 -1.39 13.59
C MET A 43 4.17 -1.86 15.04
N GLY A 44 4.94 -2.91 15.29
CA GLY A 44 5.15 -3.45 16.62
C GLY A 44 6.05 -4.67 16.63
N THR A 45 6.33 -5.20 17.81
CA THR A 45 7.00 -6.48 17.97
C THR A 45 6.04 -7.60 17.62
N PHE A 46 6.50 -8.59 16.86
CA PHE A 46 5.71 -9.75 16.49
C PHE A 46 6.50 -11.02 16.80
N GLU A 47 5.91 -11.90 17.61
CA GLU A 47 6.47 -13.21 17.93
C GLU A 47 5.71 -14.26 17.11
N GLY A 48 6.27 -14.66 15.98
CA GLY A 48 5.67 -15.66 15.10
C GLY A 48 6.30 -15.71 13.71
N GLU A 49 6.05 -16.78 12.98
CA GLU A 49 6.44 -16.87 11.57
C GLU A 49 5.41 -16.16 10.70
N VAL A 50 5.89 -15.25 9.84
CA VAL A 50 5.04 -14.66 8.80
C VAL A 50 4.92 -15.70 7.68
N PRO A 51 3.69 -16.13 7.32
CA PRO A 51 3.52 -17.12 6.26
C PRO A 51 3.98 -16.53 4.92
N GLU A 52 4.92 -17.21 4.27
CA GLU A 52 5.36 -16.84 2.93
C GLU A 52 4.21 -17.00 1.94
N ARG A 53 3.89 -15.95 1.19
CA ARG A 53 2.86 -16.01 0.15
C ARG A 53 3.53 -16.29 -1.20
N PRO A 54 3.10 -17.32 -1.95
CA PRO A 54 3.73 -17.66 -3.22
C PRO A 54 3.71 -16.46 -4.18
N ARG A 55 4.90 -16.04 -4.63
CA ARG A 55 5.05 -14.97 -5.62
C ARG A 55 4.80 -15.50 -7.03
N PRO A 56 4.07 -14.75 -7.88
CA PRO A 56 3.99 -15.08 -9.29
C PRO A 56 5.37 -14.98 -9.95
N ASP A 57 5.56 -15.72 -11.04
CA ASP A 57 6.77 -15.69 -11.87
C ASP A 57 7.04 -14.25 -12.34
N SER A 58 8.18 -13.69 -11.92
CA SER A 58 8.57 -12.30 -12.18
C SER A 58 8.70 -11.99 -13.67
N SER A 59 9.08 -12.98 -14.49
CA SER A 59 9.21 -12.82 -15.95
C SER A 59 7.88 -12.50 -16.63
N ARG A 60 6.76 -12.77 -15.96
CA ARG A 60 5.39 -12.52 -16.45
C ARG A 60 4.80 -11.21 -15.93
N LEU A 61 5.54 -10.47 -15.09
CA LEU A 61 5.05 -9.24 -14.43
C LEU A 61 5.52 -7.97 -15.13
N TYR A 62 6.46 -8.06 -16.08
CA TYR A 62 6.99 -6.90 -16.80
C TYR A 62 6.95 -7.09 -18.32
N GLY A 63 7.06 -5.98 -19.04
CA GLY A 63 7.21 -5.95 -20.49
C GLY A 63 7.96 -4.69 -20.92
N ASP A 64 8.66 -4.77 -22.04
CA ASP A 64 9.43 -3.66 -22.56
C ASP A 64 8.52 -2.60 -23.19
N TYR A 65 8.74 -1.36 -22.80
CA TYR A 65 8.04 -0.22 -23.39
C TYR A 65 8.67 0.17 -24.73
N ALA A 66 7.89 0.14 -25.82
CA ALA A 66 8.38 0.36 -27.19
C ALA A 66 8.18 1.79 -27.74
N GLY A 67 7.46 2.66 -27.03
CA GLY A 67 7.23 4.04 -27.46
C GLY A 67 6.35 4.22 -28.73
N PRO A 68 6.05 5.49 -29.08
CA PRO A 68 6.20 6.70 -28.25
C PRO A 68 5.03 6.86 -27.26
N TRP A 69 5.26 7.65 -26.21
CA TRP A 69 4.22 8.04 -25.26
C TRP A 69 3.66 9.38 -25.75
N GLU A 70 2.38 9.40 -26.15
CA GLU A 70 1.71 10.61 -26.60
C GLU A 70 0.86 11.21 -25.47
N LYS A 71 1.17 12.45 -25.09
CA LYS A 71 0.69 13.12 -23.87
C LYS A 71 -0.77 13.62 -23.93
N GLU A 72 -1.53 13.37 -25.00
CA GLU A 72 -2.67 14.21 -25.40
C GLU A 72 -4.07 13.57 -25.42
N ARG A 73 -4.35 12.56 -24.61
CA ARG A 73 -5.73 12.07 -24.44
C ARG A 73 -6.08 11.87 -22.98
N HIS A 74 -6.43 12.93 -22.26
CA HIS A 74 -7.40 12.93 -21.15
C HIS A 74 -7.63 14.39 -20.70
N ALA A 75 -8.18 15.21 -21.61
CA ALA A 75 -8.94 16.40 -21.23
C ALA A 75 -10.42 16.06 -21.43
N LEU A 76 -11.07 15.65 -20.34
CA LEU A 76 -12.51 15.70 -20.15
C LEU A 76 -12.77 16.15 -18.72
#